data_AF-A0A2M7KV28-F1
#
_entry.id   AF-A0A2M7KV28-F1
#
_cell.length_a   1.000
_cell.length_b   1.000
_cell.length_c   1.000
_cell.angle_alpha   90.00
_cell.angle_beta   90.00
_cell.angle_gamma   90.00
#
_symmetry.space_group_name_H-M   'P 1'
#
loop_
_entity.id
_entity.type
_entity.pdbx_description
1 polymer ?
#
loop_
_entity_poly.entity_id
_entity_poly.type
_entity_poly.pdbx_seq_one_letter_code
_entity_poly.pdbx_strand_id
1 'polypeptide(L)'
;WWTAASLAAALLAGSDEHRRSLTQRAWLLMPAPVLLWLALVGQAVGFRASMLSAAAVWLAGWVLLRRVFTPSLTTALGLAAAWELVGVSLCLFAGLAPFPDRATQGPWLPKQVVFATMMAVAGAGALHLGAQQPQLRERLLGPLGVRTALWLSASALLLQAVVTLVPGLTTGAWALLQLAFVLGTAIVAGRTALAPSAPTNLRQWVRRWQWTLAMAAIPVSVLFVLRDLSPAVLLTCVQVVTFWSLGQVGVGVALLMSMAAATGLAFKLGVPARLVERLRLVLLPSQGRTSQQLQALWAVAGGGPFGRGVGRFFVVSEAVGARSARSAAAMSEQFRSAIPLAATDGIWALLTESVGVFGTLAVAMLVGLVSYWLWQEHRRALDPRRKAWFAAAFAAWSFSHVFTLGWCGGNWPVMGLAAPLLSAGAFNALLWTGVLGMSALLSQGPSIRLVESKPTRWRGTAAWLPPAFVVAVVIVVLSGLVRHGVLEREETLRTPFVYRPAEARCRRAVLLGQVVARNGEPSVNAEALPADREQRESTRRSLEAWTRRGAFRVAENGKVKVDGFAFVVPEQTGLGTVLRLAKGA
;
A
#
# COMPACT_ATOMS: atom_id res chain seq x y z
N TRP A 1 -19.71 -14.04 8.06
CA TRP A 1 -21.11 -14.47 7.98
C TRP A 1 -22.06 -13.51 8.69
N TRP A 2 -22.01 -13.35 10.02
CA TRP A 2 -22.91 -12.42 10.74
C TRP A 2 -22.82 -10.97 10.23
N THR A 3 -21.61 -10.41 10.06
CA THR A 3 -21.41 -9.06 9.50
C THR A 3 -21.96 -8.92 8.07
N ALA A 4 -21.80 -9.95 7.24
CA ALA A 4 -22.28 -9.97 5.87
C ALA A 4 -23.82 -10.08 5.81
N ALA A 5 -24.42 -10.87 6.69
CA ALA A 5 -25.87 -10.98 6.85
C ALA A 5 -26.48 -9.67 7.38
N SER A 6 -25.83 -9.02 8.36
CA SER A 6 -26.24 -7.71 8.88
C SER A 6 -26.12 -6.60 7.84
N LEU A 7 -25.05 -6.60 7.01
CA LEU A 7 -24.92 -5.67 5.89
C LEU A 7 -25.95 -5.93 4.80
N ALA A 8 -26.20 -7.20 4.44
CA ALA A 8 -27.20 -7.57 3.44
C ALA A 8 -28.62 -7.19 3.91
N ALA A 9 -28.97 -7.46 5.17
CA ALA A 9 -30.24 -7.04 5.76
C ALA A 9 -30.39 -5.52 5.80
N ALA A 10 -29.31 -4.79 6.11
CA ALA A 10 -29.31 -3.32 6.10
C ALA A 10 -29.40 -2.73 4.67
N LEU A 11 -28.85 -3.40 3.66
CA LEU A 11 -28.94 -2.99 2.26
C LEU A 11 -30.33 -3.24 1.66
N LEU A 12 -31.02 -4.28 2.14
CA LEU A 12 -32.36 -4.68 1.71
C LEU A 12 -33.51 -3.95 2.45
N ALA A 13 -33.23 -3.30 3.58
CA ALA A 13 -34.23 -2.57 4.36
C ALA A 13 -34.62 -1.21 3.73
N GLY A 14 -35.84 -0.73 4.01
CA GLY A 14 -36.57 0.38 3.36
C GLY A 14 -35.90 1.77 3.29
N SER A 15 -36.52 2.82 3.87
CA SER A 15 -36.07 4.21 3.71
C SER A 15 -34.62 4.44 4.19
N ASP A 16 -33.93 5.45 3.64
CA ASP A 16 -32.53 5.77 3.98
C ASP A 16 -32.30 5.95 5.49
N GLU A 17 -33.30 6.45 6.20
CA GLU A 17 -33.28 6.65 7.65
C GLU A 17 -33.40 5.32 8.41
N HIS A 18 -34.25 4.41 7.93
CA HIS A 18 -34.40 3.08 8.49
C HIS A 18 -33.16 2.21 8.25
N ARG A 19 -32.54 2.31 7.06
CA ARG A 19 -31.24 1.67 6.77
C ARG A 19 -30.16 2.19 7.70
N ARG A 20 -30.06 3.51 7.90
CA ARG A 20 -29.11 4.09 8.88
C ARG A 20 -29.34 3.55 10.28
N SER A 21 -30.59 3.51 10.75
CA SER A 21 -30.93 3.01 12.08
C SER A 21 -30.58 1.53 12.26
N LEU A 22 -30.95 0.67 11.30
CA LEU A 22 -30.65 -0.77 11.37
C LEU A 22 -29.15 -1.04 11.24
N THR A 23 -28.45 -0.32 10.37
CA THR A 23 -26.99 -0.38 10.28
C THR A 23 -26.39 0.04 11.63
N GLN A 24 -26.81 1.16 12.21
CA GLN A 24 -26.35 1.60 13.54
C GLN A 24 -26.59 0.53 14.61
N ARG A 25 -27.80 -0.07 14.69
CA ARG A 25 -28.14 -1.09 15.69
C ARG A 25 -27.35 -2.38 15.50
N ALA A 26 -27.26 -2.91 14.28
CA ALA A 26 -26.49 -4.13 14.00
C ALA A 26 -25.00 -3.94 14.31
N TRP A 27 -24.47 -2.73 14.09
CA TRP A 27 -23.07 -2.41 14.38
C TRP A 27 -22.79 -2.13 15.86
N LEU A 28 -23.75 -1.56 16.59
CA LEU A 28 -23.67 -1.43 18.05
C LEU A 28 -23.60 -2.81 18.75
N LEU A 29 -24.18 -3.84 18.14
CA LEU A 29 -24.17 -5.22 18.64
C LEU A 29 -22.94 -6.03 18.20
N MET A 30 -22.17 -5.57 17.21
CA MET A 30 -20.96 -6.23 16.72
C MET A 30 -19.79 -6.40 17.74
N PRO A 31 -19.68 -5.62 18.84
CA PRO A 31 -18.69 -5.86 19.88
C PRO A 31 -18.91 -7.15 20.64
N ALA A 32 -20.16 -7.53 20.85
CA ALA A 32 -20.47 -8.71 21.63
C ALA A 32 -19.86 -9.97 20.98
N PRO A 33 -20.01 -10.24 19.68
CA PRO A 33 -19.34 -11.35 19.02
C PRO A 33 -17.81 -11.31 19.08
N VAL A 34 -17.17 -10.14 18.92
CA VAL A 34 -15.70 -10.04 18.89
C VAL A 34 -15.10 -10.12 20.29
N LEU A 35 -15.70 -9.47 21.28
CA LEU A 35 -15.30 -9.58 22.68
C LEU A 35 -15.58 -10.98 23.23
N LEU A 36 -16.72 -11.58 22.86
CA LEU A 36 -17.02 -12.98 23.17
C LEU A 36 -16.02 -13.91 22.50
N TRP A 37 -15.66 -13.66 21.23
CA TRP A 37 -14.64 -14.43 20.54
C TRP A 37 -13.24 -14.26 21.17
N LEU A 38 -12.83 -13.04 21.54
CA LEU A 38 -11.58 -12.78 22.26
C LEU A 38 -11.57 -13.46 23.63
N ALA A 39 -12.71 -13.48 24.33
CA ALA A 39 -12.86 -14.18 25.60
C ALA A 39 -12.76 -15.70 25.42
N LEU A 40 -13.46 -16.27 24.44
CA LEU A 40 -13.45 -17.71 24.13
C LEU A 40 -12.08 -18.19 23.65
N VAL A 41 -11.41 -17.42 22.79
CA VAL A 41 -10.05 -17.70 22.30
C VAL A 41 -9.02 -17.51 23.41
N GLY A 42 -9.18 -16.47 24.22
CA GLY A 42 -8.33 -16.23 25.39
C GLY A 42 -8.42 -17.37 26.42
N GLN A 43 -9.63 -17.94 26.60
CA GLN A 43 -9.83 -19.15 27.40
C GLN A 43 -9.21 -20.39 26.76
N ALA A 44 -9.32 -20.56 25.44
CA ALA A 44 -8.84 -21.76 24.75
C ALA A 44 -7.31 -21.83 24.56
N VAL A 45 -6.63 -20.69 24.41
CA VAL A 45 -5.20 -20.64 24.00
C VAL A 45 -4.30 -19.92 25.02
N GLY A 46 -4.89 -19.42 26.11
CA GLY A 46 -4.24 -18.56 27.09
C GLY A 46 -4.11 -17.11 26.58
N PHE A 47 -4.39 -16.14 27.44
CA PHE A 47 -4.39 -14.73 27.08
C PHE A 47 -2.96 -14.24 26.79
N ARG A 48 -2.62 -14.02 25.52
CA ARG A 48 -1.30 -13.50 25.12
C ARG A 48 -1.33 -11.97 25.07
N ALA A 49 -0.19 -11.32 25.30
CA ALA A 49 -0.06 -9.86 25.18
C ALA A 49 -0.52 -9.32 23.80
N SER A 50 -0.41 -10.12 22.74
CA SER A 50 -0.96 -9.78 21.41
C SER A 50 -2.49 -9.77 21.34
N MET A 51 -3.16 -10.59 22.13
CA MET A 51 -4.63 -10.57 22.20
C MET A 51 -5.10 -9.30 22.92
N LEU A 52 -4.35 -8.84 23.92
CA LEU A 52 -4.62 -7.61 24.66
C LEU A 52 -4.37 -6.37 23.80
N SER A 53 -3.31 -6.36 22.99
CA SER A 53 -3.08 -5.28 22.02
C SER A 53 -4.13 -5.27 20.90
N ALA A 54 -4.51 -6.44 20.36
CA ALA A 54 -5.61 -6.55 19.40
C ALA A 54 -6.93 -6.06 20.01
N ALA A 55 -7.23 -6.46 21.26
CA ALA A 55 -8.40 -5.99 22.00
C ALA A 55 -8.36 -4.48 22.25
N ALA A 56 -7.21 -3.90 22.60
CA ALA A 56 -7.06 -2.47 22.83
C ALA A 56 -7.24 -1.66 21.53
N VAL A 57 -6.63 -2.09 20.42
CA VAL A 57 -6.83 -1.48 19.09
C VAL A 57 -8.29 -1.56 18.69
N TRP A 58 -8.93 -2.70 18.93
CA TRP A 58 -10.33 -2.92 18.61
C TRP A 58 -11.27 -2.08 19.49
N LEU A 59 -11.03 -2.03 20.80
CA LEU A 59 -11.81 -1.25 21.76
C LEU A 59 -11.66 0.25 21.49
N ALA A 60 -10.45 0.73 21.19
CA ALA A 60 -10.20 2.12 20.77
C ALA A 60 -10.94 2.42 19.47
N GLY A 61 -10.82 1.55 18.47
CA GLY A 61 -11.56 1.64 17.22
C GLY A 61 -13.08 1.69 17.43
N TRP A 62 -13.61 0.86 18.34
CA TRP A 62 -15.03 0.81 18.69
C TRP A 62 -15.52 2.05 19.44
N VAL A 63 -14.77 2.53 20.43
CA VAL A 63 -15.08 3.77 21.17
C VAL A 63 -15.09 4.96 20.23
N LEU A 64 -14.13 5.02 19.29
CA LEU A 64 -14.09 6.02 18.23
C LEU A 64 -15.31 5.88 17.30
N LEU A 65 -15.64 4.67 16.86
CA LEU A 65 -16.80 4.34 16.02
C LEU A 65 -18.14 4.76 16.64
N ARG A 66 -18.31 4.56 17.96
CA ARG A 66 -19.50 5.00 18.69
C ARG A 66 -19.68 6.52 18.61
N ARG A 67 -18.60 7.28 18.46
CA ARG A 67 -18.63 8.72 18.16
C ARG A 67 -18.76 9.04 16.67
N VAL A 68 -18.29 8.17 15.75
CA VAL A 68 -18.37 8.34 14.28
C VAL A 68 -19.80 8.37 13.75
N PHE A 69 -20.74 7.70 14.41
CA PHE A 69 -22.15 7.75 14.00
C PHE A 69 -22.81 9.13 14.21
N THR A 70 -22.10 10.06 14.87
CA THR A 70 -22.28 11.51 14.75
C THR A 70 -21.03 12.10 14.09
N PRO A 71 -20.91 12.05 12.75
CA PRO A 71 -19.69 12.43 12.05
C PRO A 71 -19.38 13.89 12.33
N SER A 72 -18.39 14.10 13.18
CA SER A 72 -17.92 15.41 13.61
C SER A 72 -16.41 15.48 13.41
N LEU A 73 -15.94 16.70 13.19
CA LEU A 73 -14.52 17.05 13.04
C LEU A 73 -13.62 16.37 14.08
N THR A 74 -14.06 16.39 15.33
CA THR A 74 -13.37 15.78 16.48
C THR A 74 -13.18 14.27 16.31
N THR A 75 -14.09 13.61 15.61
CA THR A 75 -14.02 12.17 15.41
C THR A 75 -13.03 11.79 14.31
N ALA A 76 -12.99 12.53 13.19
CA ALA A 76 -12.02 12.29 12.12
C ALA A 76 -10.58 12.56 12.59
N LEU A 77 -10.37 13.62 13.37
CA LEU A 77 -9.05 13.92 13.95
C LEU A 77 -8.68 12.96 15.07
N GLY A 78 -9.63 12.57 15.92
CA GLY A 78 -9.42 11.53 16.93
C GLY A 78 -9.04 10.19 16.29
N LEU A 79 -9.67 9.84 15.17
CA LEU A 79 -9.31 8.66 14.38
C LEU A 79 -7.89 8.77 13.82
N ALA A 80 -7.53 9.90 13.20
CA ALA A 80 -6.19 10.08 12.62
C ALA A 80 -5.09 9.94 13.68
N ALA A 81 -5.27 10.59 14.84
CA ALA A 81 -4.35 10.48 15.96
C ALA A 81 -4.28 9.06 16.53
N ALA A 82 -5.43 8.38 16.68
CA ALA A 82 -5.46 7.00 17.14
C ALA A 82 -4.76 6.06 16.15
N TRP A 83 -4.95 6.26 14.85
CA TRP A 83 -4.28 5.51 13.79
C TRP A 83 -2.76 5.70 13.81
N GLU A 84 -2.30 6.93 13.95
CA GLU A 84 -0.89 7.23 14.07
C GLU A 84 -0.30 6.61 15.35
N LEU A 85 -1.01 6.66 16.47
CA LEU A 85 -0.60 5.97 17.69
C LEU A 85 -0.54 4.44 17.50
N VAL A 86 -1.47 3.85 16.75
CA VAL A 86 -1.41 2.42 16.40
C VAL A 86 -0.20 2.12 15.53
N GLY A 87 0.06 2.94 14.50
CA GLY A 87 1.24 2.82 13.63
C GLY A 87 2.56 2.95 14.42
N VAL A 88 2.67 3.97 15.27
CA VAL A 88 3.82 4.21 16.15
C VAL A 88 3.99 3.05 17.14
N SER A 89 2.90 2.58 17.76
CA SER A 89 2.93 1.43 18.68
C SER A 89 3.39 0.17 17.96
N LEU A 90 2.86 -0.13 16.77
CA LEU A 90 3.29 -1.27 15.95
C LEU A 90 4.78 -1.17 15.61
N CYS A 91 5.27 0.02 15.25
CA CYS A 91 6.68 0.23 14.98
C CYS A 91 7.56 0.04 16.23
N LEU A 92 7.12 0.58 17.37
CA LEU A 92 7.79 0.42 18.67
C LEU A 92 7.91 -1.05 19.05
N PHE A 93 6.79 -1.76 19.00
CA PHE A 93 6.71 -3.17 19.36
C PHE A 93 7.34 -4.09 18.31
N ALA A 94 7.48 -3.65 17.06
CA ALA A 94 8.22 -4.38 16.04
C ALA A 94 9.73 -4.42 16.29
N GLY A 95 10.19 -3.93 17.44
CA GLY A 95 11.60 -3.93 17.78
C GLY A 95 12.40 -2.95 16.93
N LEU A 96 11.76 -1.96 16.31
CA LEU A 96 12.48 -0.85 15.69
C LEU A 96 13.11 0.07 16.75
N ALA A 97 12.73 -0.05 18.02
CA ALA A 97 13.38 0.62 19.15
C ALA A 97 14.92 0.51 19.05
N PRO A 98 15.67 1.56 19.46
CA PRO A 98 17.07 1.74 19.08
C PRO A 98 17.89 0.53 19.51
N PHE A 99 18.33 -0.25 18.52
CA PHE A 99 19.38 -1.23 18.72
C PHE A 99 20.64 -0.47 19.14
N PRO A 100 21.19 -0.72 20.34
CA PRO A 100 22.29 0.08 20.89
C PRO A 100 23.57 0.02 20.05
N ASP A 101 23.73 -0.98 19.17
CA ASP A 101 24.99 -1.22 18.45
C ASP A 101 25.12 -0.51 17.09
N ARG A 102 24.17 0.33 16.66
CA ARG A 102 24.35 1.14 15.44
C ARG A 102 24.06 2.62 15.70
N ALA A 103 25.13 3.34 16.06
CA ALA A 103 25.20 4.80 16.17
C ALA A 103 24.70 5.58 14.92
N THR A 104 24.44 4.91 13.80
CA THR A 104 23.94 5.51 12.56
C THR A 104 22.42 5.47 12.40
N GLN A 105 21.68 4.69 13.20
CA GLN A 105 20.22 4.75 13.22
C GLN A 105 19.78 5.73 14.31
N GLY A 106 19.87 7.03 13.98
CA GLY A 106 19.34 8.10 14.83
C GLY A 106 17.88 7.82 15.22
N PRO A 107 17.40 8.36 16.35
CA PRO A 107 16.21 7.85 17.01
C PRO A 107 14.97 8.18 16.16
N TRP A 108 14.51 7.20 15.39
CA TRP A 108 13.37 7.32 14.46
C TRP A 108 12.07 7.65 15.20
N LEU A 109 11.94 7.20 16.45
CA LEU A 109 10.77 7.42 17.29
C LEU A 109 10.60 8.91 17.63
N PRO A 110 11.61 9.63 18.17
CA PRO A 110 11.57 11.09 18.27
C PRO A 110 11.20 11.76 16.97
N LYS A 111 11.71 11.31 15.82
CA LYS A 111 11.31 11.86 14.52
C LYS A 111 9.81 11.67 14.29
N GLN A 112 9.29 10.45 14.40
CA GLN A 112 7.86 10.14 14.27
C GLN A 112 7.00 10.98 15.22
N VAL A 113 7.38 11.08 16.50
CA VAL A 113 6.66 11.87 17.51
C VAL A 113 6.68 13.36 17.18
N VAL A 114 7.83 13.90 16.75
CA VAL A 114 7.94 15.29 16.29
C VAL A 114 7.04 15.52 15.08
N PHE A 115 7.03 14.61 14.10
CA PHE A 115 6.17 14.73 12.93
C PHE A 115 4.68 14.63 13.29
N ALA A 116 4.29 13.69 14.16
CA ALA A 116 2.93 13.57 14.69
C ALA A 116 2.49 14.87 15.40
N THR A 117 3.39 15.47 16.19
CA THR A 117 3.13 16.70 16.93
C THR A 117 3.01 17.89 15.98
N MET A 118 3.97 18.06 15.06
CA MET A 118 3.89 19.07 14.00
C MET A 118 2.60 18.92 13.19
N MET A 119 2.12 17.69 13.04
CA MET A 119 0.88 17.39 12.35
C MET A 119 -0.37 17.80 13.09
N ALA A 120 -0.45 17.45 14.38
CA ALA A 120 -1.54 17.92 15.23
C ALA A 120 -1.60 19.46 15.24
N VAL A 121 -0.44 20.12 15.31
CA VAL A 121 -0.34 21.59 15.27
C VAL A 121 -0.74 22.15 13.91
N ALA A 122 -0.24 21.61 12.81
CA ALA A 122 -0.58 22.09 11.46
C ALA A 122 -2.06 21.84 11.12
N GLY A 123 -2.62 20.71 11.55
CA GLY A 123 -4.05 20.41 11.42
C GLY A 123 -4.91 21.38 12.22
N ALA A 124 -4.55 21.64 13.49
CA ALA A 124 -5.22 22.63 14.33
C ALA A 124 -5.10 24.05 13.75
N GLY A 125 -3.92 24.42 13.24
CA GLY A 125 -3.68 25.70 12.58
C GLY A 125 -4.49 25.87 11.31
N ALA A 126 -4.57 24.85 10.46
CA ALA A 126 -5.40 24.85 9.25
C ALA A 126 -6.89 24.99 9.59
N LEU A 127 -7.36 24.32 10.65
CA LEU A 127 -8.73 24.48 11.14
C LEU A 127 -9.00 25.88 11.67
N HIS A 128 -8.08 26.42 12.47
CA HIS A 128 -8.20 27.76 13.03
C HIS A 128 -8.22 28.82 11.92
N LEU A 129 -7.28 28.75 10.98
CA LEU A 129 -7.24 29.64 9.81
C LEU A 129 -8.47 29.48 8.92
N GLY A 130 -8.93 28.24 8.70
CA GLY A 130 -10.12 27.96 7.92
C GLY A 130 -11.40 28.50 8.56
N ALA A 131 -11.48 28.51 9.88
CA ALA A 131 -12.58 29.10 10.63
C ALA A 131 -12.53 30.64 10.62
N GLN A 132 -11.33 31.22 10.74
CA GLN A 132 -11.11 32.67 10.77
C GLN A 132 -11.26 33.32 9.39
N GLN A 133 -10.87 32.63 8.31
CA GLN A 133 -10.78 33.20 6.96
C GLN A 133 -11.54 32.36 5.92
N PRO A 134 -12.89 32.41 5.89
CA PRO A 134 -13.68 31.68 4.90
C PRO A 134 -13.35 32.07 3.46
N GLN A 135 -12.90 33.32 3.22
CA GLN A 135 -12.47 33.78 1.90
C GLN A 135 -11.20 33.05 1.42
N LEU A 136 -10.29 32.68 2.31
CA LEU A 136 -9.07 31.94 1.95
C LEU A 136 -9.44 30.56 1.39
N ARG A 137 -10.43 29.89 2.01
CA ARG A 137 -10.96 28.61 1.53
C ARG A 137 -11.50 28.71 0.11
N GLU A 138 -12.24 29.77 -0.21
CA GLU A 138 -12.78 29.98 -1.56
C GLU A 138 -11.69 30.30 -2.58
N ARG A 139 -10.69 31.10 -2.20
CA ARG A 139 -9.52 31.43 -3.04
C ARG A 139 -8.67 30.19 -3.35
N LEU A 140 -8.47 29.32 -2.37
CA LEU A 140 -7.75 28.04 -2.53
C LEU A 140 -8.50 27.06 -3.42
N LEU A 141 -9.83 27.11 -3.48
CA LEU A 141 -10.61 26.33 -4.44
C LEU A 141 -10.76 27.01 -5.81
N GLY A 142 -10.13 28.17 -6.00
CA GLY A 142 -10.16 28.98 -7.21
C GLY A 142 -8.96 28.75 -8.14
N PRO A 143 -8.73 29.67 -9.11
CA PRO A 143 -7.60 29.59 -10.05
C PRO A 143 -6.24 29.62 -9.36
N LEU A 144 -6.13 30.34 -8.23
CA LEU A 144 -4.90 30.45 -7.47
C LEU A 144 -4.50 29.08 -6.90
N GLY A 145 -5.45 28.32 -6.36
CA GLY A 145 -5.20 26.96 -5.88
C GLY A 145 -4.74 26.00 -6.97
N VAL A 146 -5.28 26.08 -8.19
CA VAL A 146 -4.78 25.25 -9.32
C VAL A 146 -3.31 25.56 -9.60
N ARG A 147 -2.95 26.84 -9.65
CA ARG A 147 -1.56 27.28 -9.88
C ARG A 147 -0.65 26.81 -8.75
N THR A 148 -1.09 26.95 -7.51
CA THR A 148 -0.36 26.47 -6.33
C THR A 148 -0.17 24.96 -6.37
N ALA A 149 -1.22 24.18 -6.69
CA ALA A 149 -1.12 22.73 -6.79
C ALA A 149 -0.19 22.27 -7.92
N LEU A 150 -0.23 22.93 -9.07
CA LEU A 150 0.72 22.70 -10.17
C LEU A 150 2.15 23.03 -9.77
N TRP A 151 2.37 24.17 -9.14
CA TRP A 151 3.69 24.57 -8.65
C TRP A 151 4.23 23.56 -7.64
N LEU A 152 3.43 23.18 -6.64
CA LEU A 152 3.82 22.17 -5.66
C LEU A 152 4.10 20.82 -6.30
N SER A 153 3.31 20.40 -7.29
CA SER A 153 3.54 19.15 -8.01
C SER A 153 4.84 19.21 -8.83
N ALA A 154 5.08 20.31 -9.53
CA ALA A 154 6.31 20.53 -10.30
C ALA A 154 7.54 20.59 -9.38
N SER A 155 7.47 21.33 -8.28
CA SER A 155 8.53 21.40 -7.27
C SER A 155 8.80 20.03 -6.64
N ALA A 156 7.76 19.25 -6.34
CA ALA A 156 7.93 17.91 -5.79
C ALA A 156 8.52 16.93 -6.81
N LEU A 157 8.13 17.01 -8.09
CA LEU A 157 8.74 16.24 -9.18
C LEU A 157 10.22 16.60 -9.38
N LEU A 158 10.55 17.91 -9.37
CA LEU A 158 11.92 18.39 -9.47
C LEU A 158 12.76 17.93 -8.28
N LEU A 159 12.22 18.07 -7.06
CA LEU A 159 12.88 17.59 -5.85
C LEU A 159 13.11 16.07 -5.90
N GLN A 160 12.12 15.31 -6.37
CA GLN A 160 12.25 13.86 -6.54
C GLN A 160 13.28 13.51 -7.62
N ALA A 161 13.34 14.26 -8.72
CA ALA A 161 14.36 14.08 -9.76
C ALA A 161 15.77 14.36 -9.20
N VAL A 162 15.95 15.43 -8.43
CA VAL A 162 17.21 15.73 -7.74
C VAL A 162 17.59 14.61 -6.77
N VAL A 163 16.63 14.09 -6.01
CA VAL A 163 16.81 12.97 -5.10
C VAL A 163 17.23 11.69 -5.82
N THR A 164 16.68 11.42 -7.00
CA THR A 164 17.13 10.28 -7.81
C THR A 164 18.55 10.46 -8.37
N LEU A 165 19.01 11.71 -8.53
CA LEU A 165 20.34 12.04 -9.01
C LEU A 165 21.40 12.10 -7.90
N VAL A 166 21.00 12.33 -6.64
CA VAL A 166 21.91 12.45 -5.49
C VAL A 166 21.75 11.24 -4.57
N PRO A 167 22.63 10.22 -4.66
CA PRO A 167 22.60 9.05 -3.79
C PRO A 167 22.70 9.47 -2.32
N GLY A 168 21.79 8.97 -1.48
CA GLY A 168 21.77 9.25 -0.03
C GLY A 168 20.77 10.32 0.41
N LEU A 169 20.19 11.09 -0.52
CA LEU A 169 19.11 12.03 -0.19
C LEU A 169 17.76 11.30 -0.07
N THR A 170 17.47 10.68 1.06
CA THR A 170 16.11 10.13 1.29
C THR A 170 15.15 11.27 1.60
N THR A 171 14.25 11.61 0.68
CA THR A 171 13.24 12.66 0.92
C THR A 171 11.83 12.11 0.81
N GLY A 172 10.92 12.71 1.58
CA GLY A 172 9.48 12.49 1.44
C GLY A 172 8.84 13.33 0.33
N ALA A 173 9.58 13.65 -0.73
CA ALA A 173 9.06 14.41 -1.87
C ALA A 173 7.82 13.73 -2.49
N TRP A 174 7.74 12.40 -2.43
CA TRP A 174 6.55 11.65 -2.82
C TRP A 174 5.28 12.03 -2.10
N ALA A 175 5.35 12.21 -0.77
CA ALA A 175 4.15 12.55 0.00
C ALA A 175 3.68 13.97 -0.34
N LEU A 176 4.61 14.90 -0.55
CA LEU A 176 4.30 16.25 -1.02
C LEU A 176 3.69 16.24 -2.43
N LEU A 177 4.24 15.44 -3.34
CA LEU A 177 3.68 15.26 -4.68
C LEU A 177 2.26 14.70 -4.63
N GLN A 178 2.02 13.67 -3.82
CA GLN A 178 0.69 13.08 -3.63
C GLN A 178 -0.29 14.11 -3.06
N LEU A 179 0.10 14.90 -2.05
CA LEU A 179 -0.74 15.93 -1.46
C LEU A 179 -1.12 17.00 -2.51
N ALA A 180 -0.10 17.51 -3.20
CA ALA A 180 -0.26 18.53 -4.23
C ALA A 180 -1.16 18.02 -5.37
N PHE A 181 -1.01 16.76 -5.74
CA PHE A 181 -1.81 16.15 -6.79
C PHE A 181 -3.26 15.90 -6.38
N VAL A 182 -3.52 15.40 -5.16
CA VAL A 182 -4.89 15.24 -4.63
C VAL A 182 -5.59 16.59 -4.60
N LEU A 183 -4.91 17.63 -4.10
CA LEU A 183 -5.43 19.00 -4.09
C LEU A 183 -5.68 19.52 -5.51
N GLY A 184 -4.72 19.39 -6.41
CA GLY A 184 -4.83 19.85 -7.80
C GLY A 184 -5.97 19.15 -8.54
N THR A 185 -6.08 17.83 -8.41
CA THR A 185 -7.15 17.03 -9.01
C THR A 185 -8.52 17.46 -8.48
N ALA A 186 -8.67 17.64 -7.18
CA ALA A 186 -9.92 18.10 -6.58
C ALA A 186 -10.35 19.48 -7.11
N ILE A 187 -9.42 20.44 -7.18
CA ILE A 187 -9.72 21.80 -7.64
C ILE A 187 -10.08 21.78 -9.14
N VAL A 188 -9.30 21.07 -9.96
CA VAL A 188 -9.52 21.00 -11.41
C VAL A 188 -10.83 20.27 -11.74
N ALA A 189 -11.10 19.15 -11.10
CA ALA A 189 -12.35 18.42 -11.29
C ALA A 189 -13.57 19.23 -10.79
N GLY A 190 -13.46 19.89 -9.63
CA GLY A 190 -14.50 20.81 -9.15
C GLY A 190 -14.78 21.96 -10.11
N ARG A 191 -13.72 22.57 -10.67
CA ARG A 191 -13.84 23.66 -11.66
C ARG A 191 -14.47 23.20 -12.97
N THR A 192 -14.07 22.04 -13.48
CA THR A 192 -14.60 21.49 -14.75
C THR A 192 -16.05 21.06 -14.62
N ALA A 193 -16.48 20.61 -13.44
CA ALA A 193 -17.87 20.32 -13.14
C ALA A 193 -18.76 21.58 -13.06
N LEU A 194 -18.17 22.73 -12.68
CA LEU A 194 -18.85 24.03 -12.65
C LEU A 194 -18.85 24.76 -14.01
N ALA A 195 -18.05 24.30 -14.97
CA ALA A 195 -17.99 24.96 -16.28
C ALA A 195 -19.36 24.85 -16.99
N PRO A 196 -19.85 25.93 -17.63
CA PRO A 196 -21.12 25.93 -18.35
C PRO A 196 -21.16 24.93 -19.52
N SER A 197 -22.27 24.92 -20.24
CA SER A 197 -22.68 24.01 -21.33
C SER A 197 -21.57 23.51 -22.28
N ALA A 198 -21.88 22.44 -23.03
CA ALA A 198 -20.94 21.78 -23.94
C ALA A 198 -20.16 22.81 -24.80
N PRO A 199 -18.82 22.69 -24.89
CA PRO A 199 -18.02 23.62 -25.67
C PRO A 199 -18.47 23.59 -27.14
N THR A 200 -18.71 24.76 -27.72
CA THR A 200 -19.21 24.90 -29.11
C THR A 200 -18.08 24.89 -30.15
N ASN A 201 -16.85 25.16 -29.72
CA ASN A 201 -15.68 25.16 -30.59
C ASN A 201 -14.42 24.60 -29.88
N LEU A 202 -13.39 24.28 -30.67
CA LEU A 202 -12.14 23.69 -30.17
C LEU A 202 -11.44 24.59 -29.15
N ARG A 203 -11.46 25.91 -29.33
CA ARG A 203 -10.83 26.86 -28.39
C ARG A 203 -11.49 26.83 -27.01
N GLN A 204 -12.82 26.77 -26.96
CA GLN A 204 -13.58 26.60 -25.72
C GLN A 204 -13.32 25.22 -25.10
N TRP A 205 -13.22 24.18 -25.92
CA TRP A 205 -12.89 22.83 -25.47
C TRP A 205 -11.51 22.79 -24.81
N VAL A 206 -10.47 23.29 -25.48
CA VAL A 206 -9.10 23.35 -24.92
C VAL A 206 -9.08 24.19 -23.65
N ARG A 207 -9.68 25.39 -23.64
CA ARG A 207 -9.72 26.25 -22.46
C ARG A 207 -10.44 25.58 -21.27
N ARG A 208 -11.47 24.77 -21.53
CA ARG A 208 -12.17 23.98 -20.51
C ARG A 208 -11.29 22.88 -19.94
N TRP A 209 -10.57 22.15 -20.80
CA TRP A 209 -9.86 20.93 -20.41
C TRP A 209 -8.36 21.12 -20.12
N GLN A 210 -7.75 22.26 -20.45
CA GLN A 210 -6.31 22.50 -20.32
C GLN A 210 -5.74 22.13 -18.94
N TRP A 211 -6.47 22.44 -17.87
CA TRP A 211 -6.03 22.12 -16.51
C TRP A 211 -6.19 20.63 -16.18
N THR A 212 -7.18 19.97 -16.77
CA THR A 212 -7.36 18.52 -16.63
C THR A 212 -6.25 17.79 -17.36
N LEU A 213 -5.92 18.23 -18.58
CA LEU A 213 -4.81 17.71 -19.36
C LEU A 213 -3.47 17.93 -18.65
N ALA A 214 -3.26 19.12 -18.05
CA ALA A 214 -2.07 19.39 -17.25
C ALA A 214 -1.96 18.48 -16.02
N MET A 215 -3.06 18.22 -15.32
CA MET A 215 -3.09 17.25 -14.21
C MET A 215 -2.87 15.82 -14.70
N ALA A 216 -3.44 15.42 -15.83
CA ALA A 216 -3.28 14.11 -16.43
C ALA A 216 -1.85 13.84 -16.91
N ALA A 217 -1.12 14.90 -17.28
CA ALA A 217 0.29 14.79 -17.63
C ALA A 217 1.17 14.41 -16.43
N ILE A 218 0.78 14.71 -15.18
CA ILE A 218 1.58 14.38 -14.00
C ILE A 218 1.80 12.87 -13.84
N PRO A 219 0.78 11.99 -13.80
CA PRO A 219 1.03 10.55 -13.70
C PRO A 219 1.84 10.01 -14.87
N VAL A 220 1.60 10.50 -16.09
CA VAL A 220 2.41 10.14 -17.26
C VAL A 220 3.88 10.55 -17.06
N SER A 221 4.13 11.76 -16.58
CA SER A 221 5.48 12.23 -16.24
C SER A 221 6.11 11.42 -15.13
N VAL A 222 5.36 11.04 -14.09
CA VAL A 222 5.85 10.14 -13.03
C VAL A 222 6.28 8.79 -13.62
N LEU A 223 5.49 8.23 -14.53
CA LEU A 223 5.80 6.97 -15.20
C LEU A 223 7.10 7.06 -16.01
N PHE A 224 7.28 8.10 -16.83
CA PHE A 224 8.43 8.22 -17.74
C PHE A 224 9.68 8.83 -17.09
N VAL A 225 9.52 9.90 -16.30
CA VAL A 225 10.63 10.62 -15.66
C VAL A 225 11.10 9.90 -14.42
N LEU A 226 10.18 9.56 -13.52
CA LEU A 226 10.52 8.91 -12.24
C LEU A 226 10.59 7.39 -12.36
N ARG A 227 10.20 6.83 -13.52
CA ARG A 227 10.37 5.42 -13.82
C ARG A 227 9.61 4.51 -12.83
N ASP A 228 8.51 5.03 -12.29
CA ASP A 228 7.74 4.38 -11.24
C ASP A 228 6.26 4.22 -11.62
N LEU A 229 5.84 2.96 -11.80
CA LEU A 229 4.48 2.61 -12.16
C LEU A 229 3.48 2.92 -11.04
N SER A 230 3.91 2.78 -9.78
CA SER A 230 2.94 2.61 -8.71
C SER A 230 2.30 3.91 -8.26
N PRO A 231 3.07 5.00 -8.04
CA PRO A 231 2.47 6.32 -7.89
C PRO A 231 1.73 6.71 -9.18
N ALA A 232 2.28 6.32 -10.34
CA ALA A 232 1.62 6.27 -11.65
C ALA A 232 0.12 5.94 -11.60
N VAL A 233 -0.12 4.68 -11.26
CA VAL A 233 -1.43 4.05 -11.19
C VAL A 233 -2.28 4.67 -10.09
N LEU A 234 -1.71 4.94 -8.91
CA LEU A 234 -2.45 5.56 -7.80
C LEU A 234 -3.02 6.93 -8.19
N LEU A 235 -2.17 7.81 -8.73
CA LEU A 235 -2.57 9.16 -9.15
C LEU A 235 -3.63 9.10 -10.27
N THR A 236 -3.50 8.15 -11.20
CA THR A 236 -4.52 7.91 -12.23
C THR A 236 -5.85 7.47 -11.61
N CYS A 237 -5.84 6.52 -10.67
CA CYS A 237 -7.06 6.07 -9.98
C CYS A 237 -7.75 7.21 -9.23
N VAL A 238 -6.98 8.11 -8.60
CA VAL A 238 -7.50 9.32 -7.96
C VAL A 238 -8.25 10.19 -8.95
N GLN A 239 -7.68 10.46 -10.13
CA GLN A 239 -8.35 11.25 -11.15
C GLN A 239 -9.61 10.57 -11.68
N VAL A 240 -9.52 9.28 -12.04
CA VAL A 240 -10.66 8.52 -12.57
C VAL A 240 -11.84 8.56 -11.61
N VAL A 241 -11.63 8.24 -10.34
CA VAL A 241 -12.72 8.28 -9.34
C VAL A 241 -13.24 9.68 -9.13
N THR A 242 -12.37 10.69 -9.08
CA THR A 242 -12.79 12.09 -8.90
C THR A 242 -13.70 12.54 -10.04
N PHE A 243 -13.29 12.37 -11.30
CA PHE A 243 -14.09 12.78 -12.46
C PHE A 243 -15.37 11.95 -12.61
N TRP A 244 -15.28 10.64 -12.38
CA TRP A 244 -16.45 9.75 -12.42
C TRP A 244 -17.49 10.18 -11.39
N SER A 245 -17.06 10.47 -10.15
CA SER A 245 -17.95 10.87 -9.06
C SER A 245 -18.72 12.18 -9.33
N LEU A 246 -18.18 13.03 -10.22
CA LEU A 246 -18.83 14.27 -10.67
C LEU A 246 -19.73 14.07 -11.90
N GLY A 247 -19.93 12.82 -12.34
CA GLY A 247 -20.73 12.49 -13.53
C GLY A 247 -19.97 12.67 -14.84
N GLN A 248 -18.65 12.90 -14.81
CA GLN A 248 -17.82 13.05 -16.01
C GLN A 248 -17.15 11.72 -16.39
N VAL A 249 -17.96 10.67 -16.57
CA VAL A 249 -17.47 9.30 -16.82
C VAL A 249 -16.60 9.23 -18.07
N GLY A 250 -16.97 9.92 -19.15
CA GLY A 250 -16.17 9.94 -20.39
C GLY A 250 -14.74 10.47 -20.18
N VAL A 251 -14.56 11.44 -19.27
CA VAL A 251 -13.23 11.94 -18.91
C VAL A 251 -12.48 10.89 -18.10
N GLY A 252 -13.13 10.25 -17.13
CA GLY A 252 -12.54 9.15 -16.37
C GLY A 252 -12.05 8.02 -17.27
N VAL A 253 -12.86 7.60 -18.25
CA VAL A 253 -12.48 6.58 -19.23
C VAL A 253 -11.29 7.06 -20.08
N ALA A 254 -11.33 8.30 -20.59
CA ALA A 254 -10.23 8.85 -21.38
C ALA A 254 -8.90 8.89 -20.61
N LEU A 255 -8.94 9.24 -19.32
CA LEU A 255 -7.76 9.24 -18.44
C LEU A 255 -7.23 7.83 -18.16
N LEU A 256 -8.13 6.85 -17.99
CA LEU A 256 -7.73 5.45 -17.84
C LEU A 256 -7.06 4.94 -19.12
N MET A 257 -7.65 5.22 -20.29
CA MET A 257 -7.12 4.82 -21.58
C MET A 257 -5.80 5.51 -21.90
N SER A 258 -5.62 6.79 -21.54
CA SER A 258 -4.35 7.48 -21.74
C SER A 258 -3.24 6.89 -20.89
N MET A 259 -3.52 6.54 -19.63
CA MET A 259 -2.54 5.86 -18.77
C MET A 259 -2.22 4.44 -19.27
N ALA A 260 -3.21 3.69 -19.74
CA ALA A 260 -3.01 2.37 -20.34
C ALA A 260 -2.13 2.47 -21.60
N ALA A 261 -2.39 3.45 -22.47
CA ALA A 261 -1.58 3.72 -23.66
C ALA A 261 -0.14 4.13 -23.29
N ALA A 262 0.04 5.02 -22.32
CA ALA A 262 1.36 5.42 -21.83
C ALA A 262 2.15 4.23 -21.26
N THR A 263 1.49 3.36 -20.48
CA THR A 263 2.09 2.15 -19.92
C THR A 263 2.47 1.15 -21.02
N GLY A 264 1.60 0.93 -22.00
CA GLY A 264 1.87 0.07 -23.15
C GLY A 264 3.01 0.59 -24.02
N LEU A 265 3.10 1.91 -24.21
CA LEU A 265 4.21 2.55 -24.92
C LEU A 265 5.52 2.36 -24.14
N ALA A 266 5.53 2.64 -22.84
CA ALA A 266 6.71 2.47 -22.00
C ALA A 266 7.19 1.00 -21.98
N PHE A 267 6.26 0.05 -21.95
CA PHE A 267 6.56 -1.38 -22.07
C PHE A 267 7.21 -1.72 -23.42
N LYS A 268 6.64 -1.26 -24.54
CA LYS A 268 7.18 -1.49 -25.89
C LYS A 268 8.55 -0.85 -26.09
N LEU A 269 8.77 0.33 -25.52
CA LEU A 269 10.06 1.02 -25.60
C LEU A 269 11.14 0.34 -24.74
N GLY A 270 10.79 -0.61 -23.88
CA GLY A 270 11.74 -1.29 -23.00
C GLY A 270 12.34 -0.38 -21.91
N VAL A 271 11.87 0.87 -21.80
CA VAL A 271 12.43 1.88 -20.93
C VAL A 271 11.38 2.31 -19.91
N PRO A 272 11.65 2.17 -18.60
CA PRO A 272 12.82 1.55 -17.97
C PRO A 272 12.67 0.02 -17.78
N ALA A 273 13.79 -0.72 -17.74
CA ALA A 273 13.80 -2.17 -17.50
C ALA A 273 13.04 -2.59 -16.23
N ARG A 274 13.12 -1.79 -15.16
CA ARG A 274 12.35 -2.01 -13.91
C ARG A 274 10.83 -1.93 -14.10
N LEU A 275 10.35 -1.04 -14.99
CA LEU A 275 8.93 -0.95 -15.30
C LEU A 275 8.48 -2.19 -16.06
N VAL A 276 9.26 -2.63 -17.05
CA VAL A 276 8.99 -3.85 -17.81
C VAL A 276 8.97 -5.07 -16.88
N GLU A 277 9.92 -5.16 -15.95
CA GLU A 277 9.94 -6.22 -14.94
C GLU A 277 8.69 -6.19 -14.06
N ARG A 278 8.31 -5.02 -13.51
CA ARG A 278 7.09 -4.88 -12.71
C ARG A 278 5.83 -5.23 -13.51
N LEU A 279 5.74 -4.81 -14.76
CA LEU A 279 4.61 -5.14 -15.64
C LEU A 279 4.58 -6.64 -15.99
N ARG A 280 5.73 -7.26 -16.21
CA ARG A 280 5.81 -8.72 -16.38
C ARG A 280 5.34 -9.45 -15.13
N LEU A 281 5.74 -9.00 -13.94
CA LEU A 281 5.27 -9.56 -12.67
C LEU A 281 3.76 -9.37 -12.47
N VAL A 282 3.17 -8.26 -12.95
CA VAL A 282 1.71 -8.06 -12.97
C VAL A 282 1.02 -9.05 -13.89
N LEU A 283 1.47 -9.13 -15.14
CA LEU A 283 0.81 -9.87 -16.20
C LEU A 283 1.02 -11.38 -16.07
N LEU A 284 2.15 -11.77 -15.50
CA LEU A 284 2.61 -13.15 -15.37
C LEU A 284 3.06 -13.38 -13.93
N PRO A 285 2.14 -13.38 -12.94
CA PRO A 285 2.48 -13.59 -11.54
C PRO A 285 3.13 -14.97 -11.28
N SER A 286 2.97 -15.91 -12.21
CA SER A 286 3.65 -17.22 -12.21
C SER A 286 5.14 -17.13 -12.55
N GLN A 287 5.59 -16.07 -13.22
CA GLN A 287 6.99 -15.90 -13.65
C GLN A 287 7.91 -15.35 -12.55
N GLY A 288 7.38 -15.10 -11.35
CA GLY A 288 8.20 -14.83 -10.18
C GLY A 288 7.47 -14.00 -9.14
N ARG A 289 7.71 -14.32 -7.86
CA ARG A 289 7.38 -13.44 -6.73
C ARG A 289 8.67 -12.77 -6.29
N THR A 290 8.67 -11.46 -6.12
CA THR A 290 9.88 -10.78 -5.62
C THR A 290 10.24 -11.29 -4.23
N SER A 291 11.51 -11.18 -3.84
CA SER A 291 11.96 -11.57 -2.49
C SER A 291 11.14 -10.88 -1.40
N GLN A 292 10.76 -9.63 -1.65
CA GLN A 292 9.91 -8.83 -0.75
C GLN A 292 8.49 -9.37 -0.66
N GLN A 293 7.88 -9.76 -1.78
CA GLN A 293 6.55 -10.35 -1.79
C GLN A 293 6.53 -11.72 -1.10
N LEU A 294 7.57 -12.55 -1.30
CA LEU A 294 7.72 -13.82 -0.60
C LEU A 294 7.86 -13.62 0.92
N GLN A 295 8.66 -12.64 1.34
CA GLN A 295 8.77 -12.28 2.76
C GLN A 295 7.43 -11.84 3.35
N ALA A 296 6.66 -11.02 2.62
CA ALA A 296 5.33 -10.60 3.05
C ALA A 296 4.38 -11.79 3.20
N LEU A 297 4.36 -12.71 2.22
CA LEU A 297 3.54 -13.91 2.27
C LEU A 297 3.92 -14.85 3.42
N TRP A 298 5.20 -14.98 3.73
CA TRP A 298 5.65 -15.73 4.89
C TRP A 298 5.30 -15.07 6.21
N ALA A 299 5.38 -13.75 6.31
CA ALA A 299 4.92 -13.03 7.49
C ALA A 299 3.40 -13.25 7.71
N VAL A 300 2.61 -13.17 6.63
CA VAL A 300 1.16 -13.46 6.63
C VAL A 300 0.88 -14.90 7.05
N ALA A 301 1.52 -15.89 6.42
CA ALA A 301 1.37 -17.31 6.77
C ALA A 301 1.89 -17.60 8.19
N GLY A 302 2.94 -16.90 8.58
CA GLY A 302 3.58 -17.03 9.87
C GLY A 302 2.68 -16.62 11.01
N GLY A 303 2.04 -15.45 10.88
CA GLY A 303 1.07 -14.94 11.85
C GLY A 303 -0.09 -15.88 12.08
N GLY A 304 -0.55 -16.57 11.04
CA GLY A 304 -1.75 -17.41 11.15
C GLY A 304 -3.00 -16.59 11.51
N PRO A 305 -4.06 -17.22 12.02
CA PRO A 305 -5.30 -16.50 12.37
C PRO A 305 -5.13 -15.47 13.51
N PHE A 306 -4.24 -15.73 14.48
CA PHE A 306 -4.15 -14.97 15.75
C PHE A 306 -2.85 -14.19 15.95
N GLY A 307 -1.92 -14.31 15.02
CA GLY A 307 -0.61 -13.69 15.12
C GLY A 307 0.32 -14.48 16.04
N ARG A 308 1.59 -14.13 15.99
CA ARG A 308 2.63 -14.73 16.83
C ARG A 308 2.92 -13.96 18.10
N GLY A 309 2.44 -12.71 18.19
CA GLY A 309 2.96 -11.77 19.16
C GLY A 309 3.80 -10.70 18.48
N VAL A 310 3.73 -9.48 19.01
CA VAL A 310 4.60 -8.41 18.54
C VAL A 310 6.04 -8.68 18.99
N GLY A 311 7.02 -8.42 18.13
CA GLY A 311 8.44 -8.71 18.40
C GLY A 311 8.86 -10.17 18.17
N ARG A 312 7.93 -11.08 17.83
CA ARG A 312 8.20 -12.49 17.50
C ARG A 312 8.13 -12.74 15.99
N PHE A 313 8.82 -11.91 15.23
CA PHE A 313 8.92 -12.05 13.77
C PHE A 313 9.60 -13.38 13.43
N PHE A 314 9.17 -13.99 12.33
CA PHE A 314 9.66 -15.26 11.81
C PHE A 314 11.12 -15.12 11.41
N VAL A 315 12.01 -15.25 12.40
CA VAL A 315 13.38 -15.65 12.17
C VAL A 315 13.30 -17.13 11.84
N VAL A 316 13.67 -17.49 10.61
CA VAL A 316 13.81 -18.89 10.15
C VAL A 316 15.00 -19.56 10.85
N SER A 317 15.06 -19.49 12.18
CA SER A 317 16.05 -20.21 12.99
C SER A 317 15.46 -21.50 13.56
N GLU A 318 14.16 -21.56 13.85
CA GLU A 318 13.58 -22.74 14.53
C GLU A 318 13.37 -23.94 13.61
N ALA A 319 13.15 -23.73 12.30
CA ALA A 319 13.00 -24.83 11.35
C ALA A 319 14.34 -25.44 10.88
N VAL A 320 15.47 -24.77 11.16
CA VAL A 320 16.81 -25.27 10.85
C VAL A 320 17.43 -25.73 12.17
N GLY A 321 17.12 -26.98 12.53
CA GLY A 321 17.47 -27.57 13.83
C GLY A 321 18.90 -27.24 14.29
N ALA A 322 18.99 -26.84 15.57
CA ALA A 322 20.10 -26.67 16.53
C ALA A 322 21.60 -26.63 16.10
N ARG A 323 22.04 -27.12 14.95
CA ARG A 323 23.45 -27.21 14.55
C ARG A 323 24.02 -25.99 13.81
N SER A 324 23.26 -24.92 13.62
CA SER A 324 23.82 -23.72 12.97
C SER A 324 23.26 -22.41 13.52
N ALA A 325 23.55 -22.15 14.79
CA ALA A 325 23.33 -20.85 15.43
C ALA A 325 24.01 -19.69 14.65
N ARG A 326 25.13 -19.95 13.94
CA ARG A 326 25.76 -18.95 13.06
C ARG A 326 24.97 -18.66 11.78
N SER A 327 24.30 -19.66 11.18
CA SER A 327 23.42 -19.40 10.02
C SER A 327 22.12 -18.71 10.42
N ALA A 328 21.58 -19.03 11.61
CA ALA A 328 20.46 -18.32 12.20
C ALA A 328 20.80 -16.85 12.48
N ALA A 329 22.01 -16.56 12.99
CA ALA A 329 22.49 -15.20 13.22
C ALA A 329 22.63 -14.42 11.90
N ALA A 330 23.30 -14.99 10.88
CA ALA A 330 23.44 -14.36 9.56
C ALA A 330 22.09 -14.18 8.84
N MET A 331 21.15 -15.10 9.05
CA MET A 331 19.80 -15.01 8.51
C MET A 331 18.95 -13.99 9.26
N SER A 332 19.11 -13.88 10.59
CA SER A 332 18.54 -12.81 11.40
C SER A 332 19.06 -11.45 10.93
N GLU A 333 20.32 -11.37 10.48
CA GLU A 333 20.92 -10.13 10.00
C GLU A 333 20.39 -9.70 8.62
N GLN A 334 20.14 -10.66 7.71
CA GLN A 334 19.44 -10.40 6.45
C GLN A 334 17.95 -10.12 6.62
N PHE A 335 17.29 -10.72 7.63
CA PHE A 335 15.92 -10.35 7.98
C PHE A 335 15.87 -8.99 8.66
N ARG A 336 16.87 -8.65 9.51
CA ARG A 336 17.05 -7.33 10.13
C ARG A 336 17.17 -6.22 9.09
N SER A 337 17.82 -6.48 7.95
CA SER A 337 17.87 -5.52 6.84
C SER A 337 16.56 -5.46 6.03
N ALA A 338 15.65 -6.43 6.17
CA ALA A 338 14.31 -6.41 5.58
C ALA A 338 13.26 -5.72 6.47
N ILE A 339 13.51 -5.52 7.77
CA ILE A 339 12.60 -4.84 8.71
C ILE A 339 12.23 -3.42 8.25
N PRO A 340 13.12 -2.57 7.70
CA PRO A 340 12.74 -1.25 7.21
C PRO A 340 11.75 -1.30 6.03
N LEU A 341 11.88 -2.33 5.19
CA LEU A 341 10.97 -2.59 4.08
C LEU A 341 9.60 -3.07 4.62
N ALA A 342 9.62 -3.98 5.61
CA ALA A 342 8.42 -4.43 6.30
C ALA A 342 7.71 -3.30 7.08
N ALA A 343 8.44 -2.30 7.57
CA ALA A 343 7.88 -1.17 8.31
C ALA A 343 7.25 -0.10 7.40
N THR A 344 7.58 -0.10 6.10
CA THR A 344 7.07 0.88 5.14
C THR A 344 5.92 0.30 4.33
N ASP A 345 6.21 -0.23 3.15
CA ASP A 345 5.21 -0.78 2.24
C ASP A 345 4.67 -2.15 2.71
N GLY A 346 5.47 -2.92 3.45
CA GLY A 346 5.13 -4.26 3.96
C GLY A 346 4.35 -4.29 5.27
N ILE A 347 3.87 -3.14 5.76
CA ILE A 347 3.30 -3.00 7.11
C ILE A 347 2.09 -3.92 7.36
N TRP A 348 1.31 -4.22 6.34
CA TRP A 348 0.19 -5.14 6.45
C TRP A 348 0.61 -6.58 6.70
N ALA A 349 1.72 -7.01 6.12
CA ALA A 349 2.30 -8.32 6.38
C ALA A 349 2.85 -8.39 7.82
N LEU A 350 3.52 -7.33 8.28
CA LEU A 350 3.99 -7.18 9.66
C LEU A 350 2.84 -7.21 10.67
N LEU A 351 1.74 -6.53 10.35
CA LEU A 351 0.53 -6.52 11.16
C LEU A 351 -0.08 -7.94 11.20
N THR A 352 -0.18 -8.61 10.05
CA THR A 352 -0.72 -9.97 9.99
C THR A 352 0.13 -10.95 10.79
N GLU A 353 1.44 -10.79 10.75
CA GLU A 353 2.35 -11.60 11.55
C GLU A 353 2.16 -11.39 13.06
N SER A 354 2.02 -10.14 13.48
CA SER A 354 1.98 -9.77 14.90
C SER A 354 0.62 -10.02 15.56
N VAL A 355 -0.47 -9.61 14.93
CA VAL A 355 -1.85 -9.70 15.46
C VAL A 355 -2.74 -10.70 14.73
N GLY A 356 -2.21 -11.36 13.69
CA GLY A 356 -2.94 -12.37 12.93
C GLY A 356 -3.79 -11.81 11.81
N VAL A 357 -4.34 -12.71 11.00
CA VAL A 357 -5.30 -12.39 9.95
C VAL A 357 -6.52 -11.68 10.54
N PHE A 358 -7.03 -12.12 11.70
CA PHE A 358 -8.21 -11.49 12.29
C PHE A 358 -7.92 -10.09 12.85
N GLY A 359 -6.78 -9.90 13.52
CA GLY A 359 -6.36 -8.56 13.96
C GLY A 359 -6.15 -7.62 12.78
N THR A 360 -5.58 -8.13 11.69
CA THR A 360 -5.37 -7.35 10.47
C THR A 360 -6.69 -7.03 9.77
N LEU A 361 -7.65 -7.94 9.75
CA LEU A 361 -9.01 -7.69 9.26
C LEU A 361 -9.72 -6.59 10.06
N ALA A 362 -9.56 -6.57 11.39
CA ALA A 362 -10.11 -5.50 12.23
C ALA A 362 -9.52 -4.13 11.86
N VAL A 363 -8.21 -4.05 11.64
CA VAL A 363 -7.53 -2.83 11.20
C VAL A 363 -7.99 -2.44 9.78
N ALA A 364 -8.08 -3.40 8.85
CA ALA A 364 -8.61 -3.15 7.51
C ALA A 364 -10.07 -2.65 7.54
N MET A 365 -10.88 -3.12 8.50
CA MET A 365 -12.25 -2.63 8.70
C MET A 365 -12.27 -1.16 9.14
N LEU A 366 -11.36 -0.74 10.02
CA LEU A 366 -11.20 0.66 10.41
C LEU A 366 -10.79 1.54 9.21
N VAL A 367 -9.93 1.03 8.32
CA VAL A 367 -9.58 1.73 7.06
C VAL A 367 -10.82 1.87 6.19
N GLY A 368 -11.61 0.80 6.08
CA GLY A 368 -12.89 0.79 5.36
C GLY A 368 -13.87 1.82 5.92
N LEU A 369 -13.88 2.04 7.23
CA LEU A 369 -14.72 3.05 7.87
C LEU A 369 -14.31 4.48 7.49
N VAL A 370 -13.02 4.80 7.52
CA VAL A 370 -12.54 6.13 7.08
C VAL A 370 -12.91 6.35 5.62
N SER A 371 -12.76 5.31 4.79
CA SER A 371 -13.19 5.32 3.39
C SER A 371 -14.69 5.57 3.25
N TYR A 372 -15.51 4.88 4.06
CA TYR A 372 -16.95 5.08 4.09
C TYR A 372 -17.34 6.50 4.53
N TRP A 373 -16.67 7.07 5.53
CA TRP A 373 -16.90 8.45 5.97
C TRP A 373 -16.58 9.45 4.85
N LEU A 374 -15.40 9.35 4.22
CA LEU A 374 -15.03 10.20 3.08
C LEU A 374 -16.07 10.10 1.95
N TRP A 375 -16.53 8.88 1.66
CA TRP A 375 -17.56 8.64 0.67
C TRP A 375 -18.93 9.23 1.05
N GLN A 376 -19.30 9.16 2.33
CA GLN A 376 -20.54 9.74 2.83
C GLN A 376 -20.51 11.27 2.72
N GLU A 377 -19.38 11.89 3.07
CA GLU A 377 -19.18 13.34 2.92
C GLU A 377 -19.18 13.77 1.46
N HIS A 378 -18.60 12.95 0.56
CA HIS A 378 -18.75 13.15 -0.89
C HIS A 378 -20.23 13.18 -1.31
N ARG A 379 -21.05 12.24 -0.84
CA ARG A 379 -22.49 12.19 -1.19
C ARG A 379 -23.27 13.39 -0.64
N ARG A 380 -22.93 13.84 0.57
CA ARG A 380 -23.57 14.98 1.24
C ARG A 380 -23.17 16.34 0.66
N ALA A 381 -21.97 16.44 0.09
CA ALA A 381 -21.48 17.68 -0.46
C ALA A 381 -22.39 18.15 -1.63
N LEU A 382 -22.96 19.35 -1.50
CA LEU A 382 -23.74 19.98 -2.57
C LEU A 382 -22.84 20.67 -3.60
N ASP A 383 -21.81 21.36 -3.12
CA ASP A 383 -20.81 22.03 -3.94
C ASP A 383 -19.92 21.01 -4.69
N PRO A 384 -19.84 21.09 -6.04
CA PRO A 384 -18.99 20.23 -6.86
C PRO A 384 -17.51 20.24 -6.43
N ARG A 385 -17.00 21.35 -5.90
CA ARG A 385 -15.60 21.44 -5.43
C ARG A 385 -15.36 20.57 -4.20
N ARG A 386 -16.29 20.61 -3.24
CA ARG A 386 -16.23 19.74 -2.05
C ARG A 386 -16.43 18.27 -2.44
N LYS A 387 -17.36 17.99 -3.36
CA LYS A 387 -17.54 16.64 -3.92
C LYS A 387 -16.25 16.10 -4.52
N ALA A 388 -15.59 16.90 -5.35
CA ALA A 388 -14.32 16.56 -5.97
C ALA A 388 -13.23 16.28 -4.94
N TRP A 389 -13.13 17.12 -3.90
CA TRP A 389 -12.18 16.90 -2.80
C TRP A 389 -12.41 15.55 -2.10
N PHE A 390 -13.63 15.30 -1.62
CA PHE A 390 -13.90 14.06 -0.89
C PHE A 390 -13.73 12.82 -1.77
N ALA A 391 -14.04 12.91 -3.08
CA ALA A 391 -13.78 11.82 -4.02
C ALA A 391 -12.27 11.58 -4.22
N ALA A 392 -11.48 12.65 -4.36
CA ALA A 392 -10.03 12.55 -4.50
C ALA A 392 -9.37 11.98 -3.23
N ALA A 393 -9.77 12.46 -2.06
CA ALA A 393 -9.31 11.97 -0.76
C ALA A 393 -9.69 10.50 -0.55
N PHE A 394 -10.95 10.13 -0.83
CA PHE A 394 -11.44 8.76 -0.77
C PHE A 394 -10.62 7.83 -1.67
N ALA A 395 -10.43 8.22 -2.93
CA ALA A 395 -9.71 7.42 -3.90
C ALA A 395 -8.25 7.23 -3.46
N ALA A 396 -7.57 8.32 -3.10
CA ALA A 396 -6.18 8.26 -2.69
C ALA A 396 -6.02 7.35 -1.46
N TRP A 397 -6.87 7.54 -0.44
CA TRP A 397 -6.85 6.76 0.80
C TRP A 397 -7.10 5.27 0.54
N SER A 398 -8.21 4.97 -0.14
CA SER A 398 -8.67 3.61 -0.36
C SER A 398 -7.69 2.83 -1.24
N PHE A 399 -7.28 3.41 -2.37
CA PHE A 399 -6.36 2.74 -3.28
C PHE A 399 -4.97 2.55 -2.69
N SER A 400 -4.46 3.47 -1.85
CA SER A 400 -3.17 3.27 -1.18
C SER A 400 -3.19 2.04 -0.27
N HIS A 401 -4.26 1.85 0.52
CA HIS A 401 -4.40 0.65 1.35
C HIS A 401 -4.67 -0.61 0.53
N VAL A 402 -5.51 -0.52 -0.50
CA VAL A 402 -5.83 -1.63 -1.38
C VAL A 402 -4.61 -2.12 -2.15
N PHE A 403 -3.78 -1.22 -2.69
CA PHE A 403 -2.52 -1.58 -3.34
C PHE A 403 -1.56 -2.25 -2.37
N THR A 404 -1.40 -1.72 -1.16
CA THR A 404 -0.48 -2.26 -0.16
C THR A 404 -0.91 -3.62 0.38
N LEU A 405 -2.18 -3.77 0.74
CA LEU A 405 -2.76 -5.05 1.12
C LEU A 405 -2.69 -6.07 -0.02
N GLY A 406 -2.98 -5.64 -1.25
CA GLY A 406 -3.04 -6.52 -2.42
C GLY A 406 -1.71 -7.20 -2.71
N TRP A 407 -0.61 -6.47 -2.61
CA TRP A 407 0.71 -7.06 -2.83
C TRP A 407 1.19 -7.88 -1.62
N CYS A 408 0.90 -7.43 -0.39
CA CYS A 408 1.21 -8.20 0.82
C CYS A 408 0.49 -9.56 0.84
N GLY A 409 -0.74 -9.60 0.33
CA GLY A 409 -1.53 -10.81 0.16
C GLY A 409 -1.16 -11.64 -1.07
N GLY A 410 -0.13 -11.27 -1.83
CA GLY A 410 0.32 -12.03 -3.00
C GLY A 410 -0.56 -11.88 -4.26
N ASN A 411 -1.57 -11.02 -4.23
CA ASN A 411 -2.49 -10.84 -5.35
C ASN A 411 -1.93 -9.89 -6.42
N TRP A 412 -1.14 -8.90 -6.01
CA TRP A 412 -0.61 -7.83 -6.86
C TRP A 412 0.92 -7.75 -6.78
N PRO A 413 1.61 -7.16 -7.78
CA PRO A 413 3.05 -6.91 -7.67
C PRO A 413 3.37 -5.95 -6.52
N VAL A 414 4.62 -5.93 -6.08
CA VAL A 414 5.09 -4.92 -5.13
C VAL A 414 4.97 -3.52 -5.76
N MET A 415 4.12 -2.70 -5.17
CA MET A 415 3.87 -1.33 -5.60
C MET A 415 4.77 -0.31 -4.90
N GLY A 416 5.36 -0.61 -3.73
CA GLY A 416 6.19 0.38 -3.02
C GLY A 416 5.42 1.63 -2.57
N LEU A 417 4.10 1.51 -2.41
CA LEU A 417 3.26 2.54 -1.82
C LEU A 417 3.26 2.36 -0.30
N ALA A 418 3.31 3.44 0.45
CA ALA A 418 3.17 3.40 1.90
C ALA A 418 1.68 3.28 2.28
N ALA A 419 1.34 2.44 3.26
CA ALA A 419 -0.02 2.39 3.77
C ALA A 419 -0.32 3.67 4.58
N PRO A 420 -1.41 4.41 4.28
CA PRO A 420 -1.79 5.62 5.00
C PRO A 420 -1.86 5.42 6.51
N LEU A 421 -1.24 6.32 7.29
CA LEU A 421 -1.20 6.33 8.77
C LEU A 421 -0.71 5.05 9.48
N LEU A 422 -0.37 3.99 8.74
CA LEU A 422 0.13 2.72 9.26
C LEU A 422 1.64 2.56 9.03
N SER A 423 2.09 2.92 7.82
CA SER A 423 3.49 2.80 7.41
C SER A 423 4.38 3.76 8.18
N ALA A 424 5.58 3.29 8.54
CA ALA A 424 6.65 4.09 9.12
C ALA A 424 7.18 5.13 8.12
N GLY A 425 6.53 6.28 8.04
CA GLY A 425 6.96 7.38 7.18
C GLY A 425 6.43 8.72 7.67
N ALA A 426 7.31 9.53 8.25
CA ALA A 426 7.03 10.88 8.71
C ALA A 426 6.22 11.72 7.71
N PHE A 427 6.65 11.71 6.45
CA PHE A 427 5.99 12.46 5.39
C PHE A 427 4.67 11.83 4.94
N ASN A 428 4.54 10.51 5.01
CA ASN A 428 3.28 9.82 4.74
C ASN A 428 2.24 10.16 5.81
N ALA A 429 2.64 10.14 7.09
CA ALA A 429 1.82 10.67 8.17
C ALA A 429 1.45 12.13 7.87
N LEU A 430 2.43 12.97 7.54
CA LEU A 430 2.23 14.39 7.21
C LEU A 430 1.13 14.61 6.14
N LEU A 431 1.23 13.87 5.04
CA LEU A 431 0.27 13.88 3.95
C LEU A 431 -1.13 13.53 4.44
N TRP A 432 -1.29 12.42 5.14
CA TRP A 432 -2.62 11.88 5.46
C TRP A 432 -3.32 12.66 6.55
N THR A 433 -2.62 13.15 7.57
CA THR A 433 -3.23 14.04 8.56
C THR A 433 -3.62 15.38 7.91
N GLY A 434 -2.84 15.88 6.94
CA GLY A 434 -3.20 17.04 6.13
C GLY A 434 -4.48 16.80 5.30
N VAL A 435 -4.57 15.67 4.58
CA VAL A 435 -5.74 15.29 3.79
C VAL A 435 -6.98 15.13 4.67
N LEU A 436 -6.87 14.43 5.81
CA LEU A 436 -7.99 14.23 6.73
C LEU A 436 -8.38 15.53 7.44
N GLY A 437 -7.43 16.35 7.85
CA GLY A 437 -7.69 17.66 8.45
C GLY A 437 -8.44 18.60 7.50
N MET A 438 -8.01 18.66 6.24
CA MET A 438 -8.72 19.45 5.21
C MET A 438 -10.11 18.86 4.90
N SER A 439 -10.24 17.53 4.84
CA SER A 439 -11.54 16.87 4.68
C SER A 439 -12.50 17.22 5.82
N ALA A 440 -11.98 17.24 7.04
CA ALA A 440 -12.74 17.58 8.23
C ALA A 440 -13.15 19.07 8.23
N LEU A 441 -12.26 20.00 7.85
CA LEU A 441 -12.57 21.42 7.65
C LEU A 441 -13.67 21.62 6.59
N LEU A 442 -13.57 20.89 5.48
CA LEU A 442 -14.51 21.04 4.38
C LEU A 442 -15.92 20.52 4.72
N SER A 443 -16.00 19.50 5.58
CA SER A 443 -17.25 18.90 6.07
C SER A 443 -18.08 19.89 6.90
N GLN A 444 -17.45 20.78 7.68
CA GLN A 444 -18.14 21.76 8.54
C GLN A 444 -18.75 22.96 7.81
N GLY A 445 -18.40 23.20 6.55
CA GLY A 445 -18.85 24.42 5.86
C GLY A 445 -20.37 24.41 5.63
N PRO A 446 -21.06 25.57 5.71
CA PRO A 446 -22.48 25.64 5.41
C PRO A 446 -22.77 25.02 4.04
N SER A 447 -23.79 24.17 3.99
CA SER A 447 -24.29 23.60 2.74
C SER A 447 -25.02 24.73 2.03
N ILE A 448 -24.30 25.49 1.21
CA ILE A 448 -24.92 26.46 0.30
C ILE A 448 -25.86 25.64 -0.58
N ARG A 449 -27.17 25.76 -0.36
CA ARG A 449 -28.19 25.16 -1.22
C ARG A 449 -28.16 25.91 -2.54
N LEU A 450 -27.32 25.44 -3.46
CA LEU A 450 -27.47 25.81 -4.87
C LEU A 450 -28.84 25.28 -5.31
N VAL A 451 -29.67 26.17 -5.86
CA VAL A 451 -30.98 25.86 -6.44
C VAL A 451 -30.85 24.61 -7.29
N GLU A 452 -31.66 23.59 -6.98
CA GLU A 452 -31.58 22.27 -7.62
C GLU A 452 -31.70 22.41 -9.14
N SER A 453 -30.58 22.25 -9.85
CA SER A 453 -30.63 21.90 -11.26
C SER A 453 -31.27 20.50 -11.36
N LYS A 454 -32.25 20.37 -12.26
CA LYS A 454 -33.08 19.17 -12.47
C LYS A 454 -32.28 17.88 -12.23
N PRO A 455 -32.76 16.96 -11.39
CA PRO A 455 -32.05 15.72 -11.08
C PRO A 455 -31.82 14.93 -12.37
N THR A 456 -30.57 14.89 -12.83
CA THR A 456 -30.19 14.04 -13.95
C THR A 456 -30.34 12.58 -13.52
N ARG A 457 -31.25 11.85 -14.18
CA ARG A 457 -31.68 10.46 -13.93
C ARG A 457 -30.53 9.45 -13.77
N TRP A 458 -29.33 9.80 -14.27
CA TRP A 458 -28.09 8.99 -14.20
C TRP A 458 -27.38 8.99 -12.83
N ARG A 459 -27.83 9.78 -11.83
CA ARG A 459 -27.16 9.88 -10.51
C ARG A 459 -27.31 8.63 -9.62
N GLY A 460 -28.32 7.79 -9.84
CA GLY A 460 -28.64 6.68 -8.94
C GLY A 460 -27.59 5.57 -8.93
N THR A 461 -27.32 4.96 -10.09
CA THR A 461 -26.44 3.79 -10.21
C THR A 461 -24.97 4.15 -10.31
N ALA A 462 -24.63 5.24 -11.02
CA ALA A 462 -23.24 5.66 -11.21
C ALA A 462 -22.55 6.08 -9.90
N ALA A 463 -23.32 6.54 -8.91
CA ALA A 463 -22.79 6.90 -7.61
C ALA A 463 -22.29 5.67 -6.81
N TRP A 464 -22.86 4.48 -6.98
CA TRP A 464 -22.47 3.31 -6.18
C TRP A 464 -21.33 2.49 -6.78
N LEU A 465 -20.95 2.74 -8.03
CA LEU A 465 -19.87 2.01 -8.71
C LEU A 465 -18.50 2.15 -8.01
N PRO A 466 -18.04 3.35 -7.61
CA PRO A 466 -16.75 3.48 -6.93
C PRO A 466 -16.65 2.71 -5.59
N PRO A 467 -17.61 2.82 -4.65
CA PRO A 467 -17.53 2.04 -3.41
C PRO A 467 -17.73 0.54 -3.65
N ALA A 468 -18.60 0.13 -4.58
CA ALA A 468 -18.76 -1.28 -4.92
C ALA A 468 -17.46 -1.87 -5.50
N PHE A 469 -16.77 -1.11 -6.36
CA PHE A 469 -15.46 -1.49 -6.88
C PHE A 469 -14.43 -1.61 -5.76
N VAL A 470 -14.34 -0.63 -4.85
CA VAL A 470 -13.44 -0.71 -3.70
C VAL A 470 -13.76 -1.93 -2.84
N VAL A 471 -15.03 -2.23 -2.56
CA VAL A 471 -15.44 -3.41 -1.80
C VAL A 471 -15.03 -4.70 -2.53
N ALA A 472 -15.30 -4.81 -3.83
CA ALA A 472 -14.92 -5.98 -4.61
C ALA A 472 -13.40 -6.19 -4.61
N VAL A 473 -12.63 -5.11 -4.79
CA VAL A 473 -11.17 -5.17 -4.75
C VAL A 473 -10.68 -5.52 -3.34
N VAL A 474 -11.28 -4.95 -2.29
CA VAL A 474 -10.97 -5.32 -0.90
C VAL A 474 -11.24 -6.80 -0.67
N ILE A 475 -12.36 -7.35 -1.15
CA ILE A 475 -12.66 -8.79 -1.01
C ILE A 475 -11.57 -9.64 -1.70
N VAL A 476 -11.21 -9.31 -2.94
CA VAL A 476 -10.15 -10.00 -3.68
C VAL A 476 -8.83 -9.91 -2.92
N VAL A 477 -8.49 -8.74 -2.43
CA VAL A 477 -7.25 -8.49 -1.69
C VAL A 477 -7.22 -9.25 -0.35
N LEU A 478 -8.30 -9.22 0.41
CA LEU A 478 -8.44 -9.94 1.68
C LEU A 478 -8.45 -11.46 1.48
N SER A 479 -8.90 -11.94 0.32
CA SER A 479 -8.83 -13.36 0.00
C SER A 479 -7.39 -13.88 0.01
N GLY A 480 -6.41 -13.06 -0.38
CA GLY A 480 -4.99 -13.42 -0.31
C GLY A 480 -4.49 -13.58 1.14
N LEU A 481 -4.94 -12.70 2.04
CA LEU A 481 -4.62 -12.82 3.48
C LEU A 481 -5.24 -14.07 4.10
N VAL A 482 -6.50 -14.36 3.79
CA VAL A 482 -7.18 -15.56 4.30
C VAL A 482 -6.59 -16.83 3.69
N ARG A 483 -6.33 -16.83 2.38
CA ARG A 483 -5.71 -17.93 1.66
C ARG A 483 -4.35 -18.25 2.26
N HIS A 484 -3.42 -17.31 2.30
CA HIS A 484 -2.05 -17.58 2.74
C HIS A 484 -1.89 -17.62 4.27
N GLY A 485 -2.72 -16.90 5.01
CA GLY A 485 -2.67 -16.87 6.47
C GLY A 485 -3.44 -18.00 7.16
N VAL A 486 -4.47 -18.57 6.51
CA VAL A 486 -5.34 -19.59 7.12
C VAL A 486 -5.41 -20.87 6.30
N LEU A 487 -5.84 -20.80 5.03
CA LEU A 487 -6.20 -22.00 4.25
C LEU A 487 -4.98 -22.76 3.72
N GLU A 488 -4.08 -22.05 3.06
CA GLU A 488 -2.85 -22.55 2.44
C GLU A 488 -1.64 -22.21 3.31
N ARG A 489 -1.83 -22.08 4.62
CA ARG A 489 -0.75 -21.69 5.54
C ARG A 489 0.43 -22.66 5.44
N GLU A 490 0.16 -23.95 5.51
CA GLU A 490 1.20 -24.97 5.41
C GLU A 490 1.88 -24.97 4.06
N GLU A 491 1.13 -24.85 2.97
CA GLU A 491 1.70 -24.77 1.62
C GLU A 491 2.54 -23.50 1.45
N THR A 492 2.08 -22.36 1.98
CA THR A 492 2.80 -21.08 1.93
C THR A 492 4.09 -21.14 2.76
N LEU A 493 4.07 -21.80 3.92
CA LEU A 493 5.26 -22.06 4.74
C LEU A 493 6.19 -23.11 4.10
N ARG A 494 5.63 -24.06 3.32
CA ARG A 494 6.38 -25.06 2.56
C ARG A 494 6.89 -24.52 1.23
N THR A 495 6.32 -23.44 0.68
CA THR A 495 6.87 -22.76 -0.51
C THR A 495 8.29 -22.32 -0.18
N PRO A 496 9.26 -22.77 -0.96
CA PRO A 496 10.53 -23.22 -0.42
C PRO A 496 11.45 -22.15 0.15
N PHE A 497 11.95 -22.46 1.34
CA PHE A 497 13.33 -22.18 1.79
C PHE A 497 14.32 -23.31 1.42
N VAL A 498 13.86 -24.37 0.75
CA VAL A 498 14.57 -25.66 0.62
C VAL A 498 15.88 -25.58 -0.18
N TYR A 499 16.14 -24.50 -0.91
CA TYR A 499 17.42 -24.31 -1.61
C TYR A 499 18.31 -23.17 -1.11
N ARG A 500 18.03 -22.53 0.04
CA ARG A 500 18.98 -21.57 0.63
C ARG A 500 20.38 -22.14 0.87
N PRO A 501 20.60 -23.42 1.21
CA PRO A 501 21.96 -23.96 1.29
C PRO A 501 22.67 -23.98 -0.07
N ALA A 502 21.94 -24.17 -1.17
CA ALA A 502 22.49 -24.15 -2.52
C ALA A 502 22.68 -22.70 -3.02
N GLU A 503 21.70 -21.82 -2.78
CA GLU A 503 21.81 -20.39 -3.07
C GLU A 503 22.95 -19.75 -2.27
N ALA A 504 23.06 -20.05 -0.97
CA ALA A 504 24.14 -19.57 -0.12
C ALA A 504 25.50 -20.14 -0.57
N ARG A 505 25.55 -21.40 -1.01
CA ARG A 505 26.75 -21.97 -1.65
C ARG A 505 27.11 -21.21 -2.93
N CYS A 506 26.15 -20.93 -3.80
CA CYS A 506 26.36 -20.16 -5.02
C CYS A 506 26.80 -18.72 -4.72
N ARG A 507 26.20 -18.06 -3.72
CA ARG A 507 26.60 -16.70 -3.30
C ARG A 507 28.00 -16.69 -2.73
N ARG A 508 28.33 -17.67 -1.89
CA ARG A 508 29.68 -17.86 -1.38
C ARG A 508 30.67 -18.11 -2.51
N ALA A 509 30.31 -18.91 -3.51
CA ALA A 509 31.15 -19.17 -4.67
C ALA A 509 31.44 -17.89 -5.48
N VAL A 510 30.43 -17.04 -5.70
CA VAL A 510 30.65 -15.73 -6.33
C VAL A 510 31.57 -14.84 -5.48
N LEU A 511 31.37 -14.78 -4.16
CA LEU A 511 32.20 -14.00 -3.25
C LEU A 511 33.65 -14.50 -3.20
N LEU A 512 33.86 -15.82 -3.33
CA LEU A 512 35.18 -16.45 -3.39
C LEU A 512 35.82 -16.36 -4.78
N GLY A 513 35.19 -15.72 -5.77
CA GLY A 513 35.70 -15.65 -7.14
C GLY A 513 35.68 -16.99 -7.88
N GLN A 514 34.94 -17.98 -7.38
CA GLN A 514 34.77 -19.30 -8.00
C GLN A 514 33.86 -19.28 -9.22
N VAL A 515 33.06 -18.24 -9.38
CA VAL A 515 32.26 -17.99 -10.58
C VAL A 515 32.55 -16.57 -11.06
N VAL A 516 33.03 -16.45 -12.30
CA VAL A 516 33.46 -15.20 -12.93
C VAL A 516 32.78 -15.04 -14.29
N ALA A 517 32.57 -13.79 -14.72
CA ALA A 517 32.09 -13.53 -16.06
C ALA A 517 33.23 -13.71 -17.06
N ARG A 518 33.09 -14.63 -18.03
CA ARG A 518 33.98 -14.76 -19.19
C ARG A 518 33.12 -14.62 -20.45
N ASN A 519 33.50 -13.70 -21.33
CA ASN A 519 32.77 -13.43 -22.59
C ASN A 519 31.28 -13.10 -22.38
N GLY A 520 30.94 -12.40 -21.29
CA GLY A 520 29.54 -12.05 -20.96
C GLY A 520 28.72 -13.17 -20.33
N GLU A 521 29.27 -14.38 -20.17
CA GLU A 521 28.61 -15.52 -19.56
C GLU A 521 29.25 -15.90 -18.21
N PRO A 522 28.46 -16.38 -17.24
CA PRO A 522 29.00 -16.89 -15.99
C PRO A 522 29.76 -18.21 -16.23
N SER A 523 31.03 -18.29 -15.83
CA SER A 523 31.86 -19.49 -15.92
C SER A 523 32.52 -19.80 -14.57
N VAL A 524 32.79 -21.08 -14.32
CA VAL A 524 33.46 -21.52 -13.09
C VAL A 524 34.97 -21.26 -13.22
N ASN A 525 35.54 -20.51 -12.27
CA ASN A 525 36.97 -20.23 -12.22
C ASN A 525 37.71 -21.39 -11.55
N ALA A 526 38.39 -22.22 -12.33
CA ALA A 526 39.11 -23.38 -11.83
C ALA A 526 40.22 -23.03 -10.81
N GLU A 527 40.81 -21.84 -10.92
CA GLU A 527 41.90 -21.39 -10.06
C GLU A 527 41.43 -21.02 -8.64
N ALA A 528 40.18 -20.59 -8.50
CA ALA A 528 39.59 -20.19 -7.22
C ALA A 528 38.92 -21.37 -6.46
N LEU A 529 38.94 -22.58 -7.03
CA LEU A 529 38.40 -23.77 -6.39
C LEU A 529 39.35 -24.32 -5.30
N PRO A 530 38.85 -25.10 -4.33
CA PRO A 530 39.67 -25.72 -3.28
C PRO A 530 40.89 -26.47 -3.86
N ALA A 531 41.98 -26.54 -3.09
CA ALA A 531 43.19 -27.26 -3.50
C ALA A 531 43.01 -28.78 -3.52
N ASP A 532 42.17 -29.31 -2.61
CA ASP A 532 41.82 -30.72 -2.56
C ASP A 532 41.11 -31.19 -3.84
N ARG A 533 41.61 -32.27 -4.46
CA ARG A 533 41.19 -32.71 -5.79
C ARG A 533 39.74 -33.19 -5.82
N GLU A 534 39.32 -33.95 -4.80
CA GLU A 534 37.97 -34.50 -4.71
C GLU A 534 36.95 -33.38 -4.45
N GLN A 535 37.25 -32.48 -3.51
CA GLN A 535 36.41 -31.34 -3.20
C GLN A 535 36.36 -30.34 -4.37
N ARG A 536 37.45 -30.15 -5.11
CA ARG A 536 37.51 -29.33 -6.32
C ARG A 536 36.57 -29.85 -7.40
N GLU A 537 36.63 -31.14 -7.72
CA GLU A 537 35.76 -31.74 -8.73
C GLU A 537 34.29 -31.70 -8.32
N SER A 538 33.99 -32.03 -7.06
CA SER A 538 32.62 -31.97 -6.53
C SER A 538 32.05 -30.54 -6.58
N THR A 539 32.83 -29.55 -6.13
CA THR A 539 32.44 -28.13 -6.17
C THR A 539 32.27 -27.64 -7.60
N ARG A 540 33.19 -28.00 -8.50
CA ARG A 540 33.12 -27.66 -9.93
C ARG A 540 31.85 -28.20 -10.58
N ARG A 541 31.60 -29.50 -10.44
CA ARG A 541 30.40 -30.16 -11.00
C ARG A 541 29.12 -29.52 -10.47
N SER A 542 29.08 -29.21 -9.17
CA SER A 542 27.93 -28.52 -8.58
C SER A 542 27.73 -27.12 -9.13
N LEU A 543 28.79 -26.31 -9.23
CA LEU A 543 28.69 -24.94 -9.75
C LEU A 543 28.35 -24.93 -11.24
N GLU A 544 28.95 -25.80 -12.05
CA GLU A 544 28.61 -25.95 -13.48
C GLU A 544 27.16 -26.40 -13.69
N ALA A 545 26.63 -27.27 -12.83
CA ALA A 545 25.21 -27.65 -12.85
C ALA A 545 24.30 -26.46 -12.54
N TRP A 546 24.66 -25.62 -11.57
CA TRP A 546 23.91 -24.40 -11.24
C TRP A 546 24.02 -23.31 -12.30
N THR A 547 25.19 -23.15 -12.92
CA THR A 547 25.39 -22.27 -14.08
C THR A 547 24.49 -22.68 -15.24
N ARG A 548 24.43 -23.98 -15.57
CA ARG A 548 23.52 -24.51 -16.61
C ARG A 548 22.04 -24.30 -16.29
N ARG A 549 21.67 -24.26 -15.01
CA ARG A 549 20.30 -23.95 -14.55
C ARG A 549 19.99 -22.45 -14.52
N GLY A 550 20.92 -21.58 -14.92
CA GLY A 550 20.72 -20.13 -14.91
C GLY A 550 20.79 -19.51 -13.52
N ALA A 551 21.41 -20.18 -12.54
CA ALA A 551 21.54 -19.65 -11.17
C ALA A 551 22.50 -18.48 -11.03
N PHE A 552 23.25 -18.15 -12.08
CA PHE A 552 24.13 -17.00 -12.13
C PHE A 552 23.73 -16.11 -13.32
N ARG A 553 23.68 -14.80 -13.10
CA ARG A 553 23.51 -13.78 -14.15
C ARG A 553 24.65 -12.78 -14.09
N VAL A 554 25.17 -12.39 -15.24
CA VAL A 554 26.14 -11.29 -15.34
C VAL A 554 25.34 -9.99 -15.37
N ALA A 555 25.55 -9.12 -14.39
CA ALA A 555 24.94 -7.79 -14.36
C ALA A 555 25.61 -6.86 -15.38
N GLU A 556 24.97 -5.75 -15.73
CA GLU A 556 25.49 -4.75 -16.69
C GLU A 556 26.89 -4.24 -16.36
N ASN A 557 27.28 -4.26 -15.08
CA ASN A 557 28.62 -3.87 -14.62
C ASN A 557 29.67 -5.01 -14.69
N GLY A 558 29.37 -6.12 -15.39
CA GLY A 558 30.22 -7.29 -15.50
C GLY A 558 30.29 -8.19 -14.26
N LYS A 559 29.63 -7.82 -13.15
CA LYS A 559 29.64 -8.63 -11.91
C LYS A 559 28.63 -9.77 -12.01
N VAL A 560 29.07 -10.98 -11.65
CA VAL A 560 28.18 -12.13 -11.51
C VAL A 560 27.31 -11.96 -10.26
N LYS A 561 25.99 -12.15 -10.40
CA LYS A 561 25.02 -12.21 -9.30
C LYS A 561 24.32 -13.56 -9.31
N VAL A 562 23.97 -14.05 -8.13
CA VAL A 562 23.15 -15.26 -7.99
C VAL A 562 21.69 -14.90 -8.25
N ASP A 563 21.05 -15.64 -9.14
CA ASP A 563 19.61 -15.55 -9.39
C ASP A 563 18.86 -16.50 -8.43
N GLY A 564 18.20 -15.93 -7.43
CA GLY A 564 17.42 -16.69 -6.45
C GLY A 564 16.27 -17.50 -7.08
N PHE A 565 15.81 -17.12 -8.27
CA PHE A 565 14.71 -17.81 -8.95
C PHE A 565 15.10 -19.12 -9.61
N ALA A 566 16.38 -19.31 -9.97
CA ALA A 566 16.86 -20.56 -10.55
C ALA A 566 16.80 -21.76 -9.59
N PHE A 567 16.54 -21.48 -8.31
CA PHE A 567 16.34 -22.47 -7.26
C PHE A 567 14.86 -22.87 -7.10
N VAL A 568 13.98 -22.34 -7.95
CA VAL A 568 12.54 -22.63 -7.98
C VAL A 568 12.24 -23.40 -9.27
N VAL A 569 11.67 -24.60 -9.16
CA VAL A 569 11.29 -25.40 -10.34
C VAL A 569 9.76 -25.38 -10.50
N PRO A 570 9.23 -25.29 -11.73
CA PRO A 570 7.80 -25.45 -11.98
C PRO A 570 7.42 -26.95 -12.12
N GLU A 571 6.36 -27.38 -11.43
CA GLU A 571 5.74 -28.71 -11.59
C GLU A 571 4.30 -28.51 -12.08
N GLN A 572 3.87 -29.28 -13.08
CA GLN A 572 2.48 -29.25 -13.49
C GLN A 572 1.64 -30.10 -12.54
N THR A 573 0.60 -29.50 -11.98
CA THR A 573 -0.43 -30.21 -11.22
C THR A 573 -1.76 -30.14 -11.98
N GLY A 574 -2.70 -31.04 -11.69
CA GLY A 574 -4.04 -31.06 -12.30
C GLY A 574 -4.89 -29.79 -12.08
N LEU A 575 -4.40 -28.84 -11.25
CA LEU A 575 -5.02 -27.52 -11.00
C LEU A 575 -4.24 -26.34 -11.63
N GLY A 576 -3.16 -26.63 -12.39
CA GLY A 576 -2.29 -25.64 -13.02
C GLY A 576 -0.80 -25.82 -12.69
N THR A 577 0.06 -24.94 -13.21
CA THR A 577 1.51 -24.94 -12.92
C THR A 577 1.73 -24.43 -11.49
N VAL A 578 2.15 -25.32 -10.59
CA VAL A 578 2.51 -24.99 -9.21
C VAL A 578 4.03 -25.00 -9.11
N LEU A 579 4.62 -23.97 -8.50
CA LEU A 579 6.06 -23.92 -8.27
C LEU A 579 6.43 -24.91 -7.16
N ARG A 580 6.74 -26.16 -7.54
CA ARG A 580 7.26 -27.18 -6.64
C ARG A 580 8.75 -27.36 -6.86
N LEU A 581 9.48 -27.39 -5.75
CA LEU A 581 10.90 -27.72 -5.71
C LEU A 581 11.25 -28.90 -6.61
N ALA A 582 12.29 -28.76 -7.44
CA ALA A 582 12.96 -29.93 -7.96
C ALA A 582 13.43 -30.77 -6.78
N LYS A 583 13.02 -32.04 -6.74
CA LYS A 583 13.70 -33.02 -5.90
C LYS A 583 15.12 -33.17 -6.43
N GLY A 584 16.11 -32.86 -5.60
CA GLY A 584 17.50 -33.19 -5.88
C GLY A 584 17.76 -34.67 -5.65
N ALA A 585 18.34 -35.29 -6.69
CA ALA A 585 19.13 -36.51 -6.64
C ALA A 585 20.43 -36.35 -5.84
#